data_AF-A0A6A7LH65-F1
#
_entry.id   AF-A0A6A7LH65-F1
#
_cell.length_a   1.000
_cell.length_b   1.000
_cell.length_c   1.000
_cell.angle_alpha   90.00
_cell.angle_beta   90.00
_cell.angle_gamma   90.00
#
_symmetry.space_group_name_H-M   'P 1'
#
loop_
_entity.id
_entity.type
_entity.pdbx_description
1 polymer ?
#
loop_
_entity_poly.entity_id
_entity_poly.type
_entity_poly.pdbx_seq_one_letter_code
_entity_poly.pdbx_strand_id
1 'polypeptide(L)'
;MRSNAKFLCIAFVIAGLIGFSTYGINNTTTQVLASHSAGDNMTGMAGMTNMTETEHAYNKSAHVVRDSVAELLEGKTIPAGQFIHLYDSTPYMITNGHVAVNVPCEDNSTASIQVLMGQAPNFTAAELENLPELSTPGEMCLYHVDIAPHEEVITDVAIANPGDSDLDFPPGSTAVIGINEIMPFAHQE
;
A
#
# COMPACT_ATOMS: atom_id res chain seq x y z
N MET A 1 3.28 -45.40 -47.13
CA MET A 1 3.83 -45.75 -45.81
C MET A 1 5.35 -45.60 -45.84
N ARG A 2 5.91 -45.03 -44.76
CA ARG A 2 7.33 -44.74 -44.45
C ARG A 2 7.96 -43.43 -44.98
N SER A 3 7.69 -42.41 -44.17
CA SER A 3 8.51 -41.27 -43.76
C SER A 3 10.02 -41.58 -43.65
N ASN A 4 10.86 -40.55 -43.88
CA ASN A 4 11.90 -40.12 -42.92
C ASN A 4 12.45 -38.74 -43.32
N ALA A 5 11.93 -37.72 -42.64
CA ALA A 5 12.48 -36.36 -42.63
C ALA A 5 13.83 -36.35 -41.91
N LYS A 6 14.86 -35.77 -42.53
CA LYS A 6 16.15 -35.51 -41.90
C LYS A 6 16.04 -34.19 -41.13
N PHE A 7 16.09 -34.28 -39.81
CA PHE A 7 16.28 -33.16 -38.89
C PHE A 7 17.61 -32.46 -39.20
N LEU A 8 17.54 -31.18 -39.53
CA LEU A 8 18.69 -30.29 -39.66
C LEU A 8 18.78 -29.46 -38.37
N CYS A 9 19.63 -29.89 -37.43
CA CYS A 9 20.00 -29.09 -36.27
C CYS A 9 20.95 -27.97 -36.73
N ILE A 10 20.47 -26.73 -36.77
CA ILE A 10 21.33 -25.55 -36.87
C ILE A 10 21.31 -24.87 -35.51
N ALA A 11 22.39 -25.09 -34.76
CA ALA A 11 22.76 -24.25 -33.64
C ALA A 11 23.50 -23.03 -34.19
N PHE A 12 23.00 -21.82 -33.94
CA PHE A 12 23.79 -20.60 -34.04
C PHE A 12 23.99 -20.01 -32.65
N VAL A 13 25.22 -20.18 -32.17
CA VAL A 13 25.84 -19.38 -31.12
C VAL A 13 26.18 -18.03 -31.75
N ILE A 14 25.62 -16.94 -31.24
CA ILE A 14 26.22 -15.61 -31.39
C ILE A 14 26.28 -14.95 -30.01
N ALA A 15 27.52 -14.79 -29.57
CA ALA A 15 27.95 -13.98 -28.45
C ALA A 15 27.96 -12.49 -28.82
N GLY A 16 27.84 -11.63 -27.81
CA GLY A 16 28.07 -10.19 -27.90
C GLY A 16 26.79 -9.39 -27.63
N LEU A 17 26.76 -8.33 -26.83
CA LEU A 17 27.83 -7.51 -26.27
C LEU A 17 27.34 -6.95 -24.93
N ILE A 18 28.27 -6.88 -23.99
CA ILE A 18 28.14 -6.21 -22.71
C ILE A 18 28.08 -4.70 -22.99
N GLY A 19 27.01 -4.06 -22.55
CA GLY A 19 26.83 -2.61 -22.57
C GLY A 19 26.31 -2.12 -21.23
N PHE A 20 27.13 -2.22 -20.18
CA PHE A 20 26.87 -1.52 -18.92
C PHE A 20 27.21 -0.04 -19.12
N SER A 21 26.20 0.78 -19.46
CA SER A 21 26.27 2.22 -19.31
C SER A 21 26.06 2.55 -17.82
N THR A 22 27.16 2.82 -17.12
CA THR A 22 27.15 3.42 -15.79
C THR A 22 26.66 4.86 -15.92
N TYR A 23 25.35 5.09 -15.76
CA TYR A 23 24.85 6.43 -15.49
C TYR A 23 25.23 6.84 -14.07
N GLY A 24 25.84 8.02 -13.97
CA GLY A 24 26.50 8.53 -12.77
C GLY A 24 25.56 8.70 -11.59
N ILE A 25 26.04 8.24 -10.44
CA ILE A 25 25.48 8.53 -9.12
C ILE A 25 25.91 9.94 -8.75
N ASN A 26 24.99 10.91 -8.81
CA ASN A 26 25.19 12.23 -8.22
C ASN A 26 24.90 12.13 -6.71
N ASN A 27 25.94 11.90 -5.92
CA ASN A 27 25.90 12.07 -4.46
C ASN A 27 25.88 13.57 -4.13
N THR A 28 24.70 14.10 -3.80
CA THR A 28 24.59 15.41 -3.15
C THR A 28 24.63 15.21 -1.64
N THR A 29 25.74 15.63 -1.02
CA THR A 29 25.96 15.65 0.42
C THR A 29 25.10 16.75 1.08
N THR A 30 24.20 16.29 1.96
CA THR A 30 23.80 16.82 3.28
C THR A 30 23.82 18.33 3.57
N GLN A 31 22.66 18.88 3.96
CA GLN A 31 22.56 19.85 5.06
C GLN A 31 21.37 19.52 5.96
N VAL A 32 21.67 19.04 7.17
CA VAL A 32 20.73 18.96 8.30
C VAL A 32 20.85 20.29 9.03
N LEU A 33 19.80 21.11 9.03
CA LEU A 33 19.70 22.25 9.95
C LEU A 33 19.25 21.73 11.31
N ALA A 34 20.18 21.69 12.26
CA ALA A 34 19.88 21.61 13.68
C ALA A 34 19.62 23.03 14.21
N SER A 35 18.38 23.33 14.59
CA SER A 35 18.07 24.53 15.39
C SER A 35 18.13 24.17 16.87
N HIS A 36 19.23 24.53 17.53
CA HIS A 36 19.31 24.73 18.97
C HIS A 36 19.18 26.24 19.25
N SER A 37 18.19 26.63 20.05
CA SER A 37 18.26 27.82 20.91
C SER A 37 17.66 27.38 22.26
N ALA A 38 18.52 27.10 23.25
CA ALA A 38 19.01 28.08 24.22
C ALA A 38 17.84 28.68 25.02
N GLY A 39 17.81 28.29 26.30
CA GLY A 39 16.71 28.57 27.21
C GLY A 39 16.72 29.97 27.78
N ASP A 40 15.59 30.34 28.33
CA ASP A 40 15.47 31.37 29.35
C ASP A 40 14.72 30.78 30.56
N ASN A 41 15.37 30.96 31.70
CA ASN A 41 14.93 30.65 33.05
C ASN A 41 14.23 31.89 33.60
N MET A 42 13.09 31.75 34.29
CA MET A 42 12.90 32.27 35.66
C MET A 42 11.47 32.09 36.19
N THR A 43 11.42 31.31 37.29
CA THR A 43 10.71 31.57 38.55
C THR A 43 9.21 31.88 38.57
N GLY A 44 8.43 30.93 39.12
CA GLY A 44 7.12 31.17 39.74
C GLY A 44 6.80 30.05 40.73
N MET A 45 6.83 30.36 42.02
CA MET A 45 6.68 29.44 43.15
C MET A 45 5.22 29.38 43.62
N ALA A 46 4.84 28.22 44.18
CA ALA A 46 3.72 27.95 45.09
C ALA A 46 2.36 27.54 44.48
N GLY A 47 1.91 26.34 44.88
CA GLY A 47 0.56 25.82 44.66
C GLY A 47 0.46 24.32 44.89
N MET A 48 0.69 23.84 46.12
CA MET A 48 0.29 22.47 46.52
C MET A 48 -1.24 22.41 46.59
N THR A 49 -1.86 21.62 45.71
CA THR A 49 -3.26 21.21 45.84
C THR A 49 -3.41 19.78 45.35
N ASN A 50 -3.83 18.91 46.27
CA ASN A 50 -4.26 17.51 46.15
C ASN A 50 -4.23 16.87 44.75
N MET A 51 -3.28 15.94 44.55
CA MET A 51 -3.34 14.95 43.46
C MET A 51 -4.39 13.89 43.83
N THR A 52 -5.64 14.13 43.45
CA THR A 52 -6.58 13.05 43.19
C THR A 52 -6.13 12.35 41.91
N GLU A 53 -5.92 11.04 42.04
CA GLU A 53 -5.78 10.02 40.99
C GLU A 53 -6.02 10.53 39.57
N THR A 54 -4.93 10.65 38.83
CA THR A 54 -4.90 10.84 37.39
C THR A 54 -5.68 9.73 36.69
N GLU A 55 -6.90 10.06 36.27
CA GLU A 55 -7.44 9.53 35.02
C GLU A 55 -6.38 9.82 33.94
N HIS A 56 -5.64 8.81 33.52
CA HIS A 56 -4.78 8.89 32.36
C HIS A 56 -5.68 9.11 31.14
N ALA A 57 -6.02 10.37 30.87
CA ALA A 57 -6.45 10.81 29.56
C ALA A 57 -5.25 10.56 28.62
N TYR A 58 -5.16 9.35 28.10
CA TYR A 58 -4.26 9.02 27.01
C TYR A 58 -4.72 9.87 25.83
N ASN A 59 -4.09 11.03 25.67
CA ASN A 59 -4.19 11.82 24.45
C ASN A 59 -3.64 10.94 23.34
N LYS A 60 -4.53 10.20 22.68
CA LYS A 60 -4.25 9.30 21.56
C LYS A 60 -3.93 10.19 20.36
N SER A 61 -2.79 10.87 20.41
CA SER A 61 -2.39 11.79 19.35
C SER A 61 -2.08 10.98 18.10
N ALA A 62 -2.77 11.29 17.01
CA ALA A 62 -2.40 10.75 15.71
C ALA A 62 -0.96 11.18 15.38
N HIS A 63 -0.16 10.24 14.92
CA HIS A 63 1.19 10.45 14.41
C HIS A 63 1.11 10.63 12.91
N VAL A 64 1.67 11.73 12.40
CA VAL A 64 1.89 11.91 10.97
C VAL A 64 3.11 11.06 10.57
N VAL A 65 2.92 10.10 9.67
CA VAL A 65 3.97 9.16 9.25
C VAL A 65 4.40 9.31 7.79
N ARG A 66 3.46 9.60 6.88
CA ARG A 66 3.72 9.72 5.43
C ARG A 66 4.46 8.48 4.88
N ASP A 67 3.92 7.31 5.18
CA ASP A 67 4.41 6.04 4.63
C ASP A 67 3.68 5.69 3.33
N SER A 68 4.34 4.96 2.43
CA SER A 68 3.72 4.52 1.19
C SER A 68 4.31 3.23 0.65
N VAL A 69 3.45 2.35 0.15
CA VAL A 69 3.82 1.13 -0.56
C VAL A 69 3.26 1.18 -1.97
N ALA A 70 4.09 0.85 -2.95
CA ALA A 70 3.66 0.66 -4.33
C ALA A 70 4.00 -0.77 -4.77
N GLU A 71 2.96 -1.58 -4.96
CA GLU A 71 3.07 -2.96 -5.38
C GLU A 71 2.82 -3.06 -6.90
N LEU A 72 3.79 -3.63 -7.61
CA LEU A 72 3.63 -3.96 -9.02
C LEU A 72 2.90 -5.30 -9.13
N LEU A 73 1.69 -5.27 -9.67
CA LEU A 73 0.84 -6.46 -9.78
C LEU A 73 0.99 -7.17 -11.12
N GLU A 74 1.57 -6.51 -12.13
CA GLU A 74 1.82 -7.09 -13.46
C GLU A 74 2.44 -8.50 -13.37
N GLY A 75 1.81 -9.46 -14.04
CA GLY A 75 2.25 -10.84 -14.10
C GLY A 75 1.97 -11.66 -12.84
N LYS A 76 1.31 -11.08 -11.83
CA LYS A 76 0.81 -11.83 -10.68
C LYS A 76 -0.57 -12.41 -10.97
N THR A 77 -0.89 -13.47 -10.23
CA THR A 77 -2.20 -14.13 -10.26
C THR A 77 -2.73 -14.20 -8.84
N ILE A 78 -4.00 -13.85 -8.64
CA ILE A 78 -4.74 -14.15 -7.41
C ILE A 78 -5.70 -15.30 -7.70
N PRO A 79 -5.50 -16.49 -7.12
CA PRO A 79 -6.44 -17.58 -7.31
C PRO A 79 -7.85 -17.21 -6.83
N ALA A 80 -8.85 -17.93 -7.35
CA ALA A 80 -10.25 -17.73 -6.94
C ALA A 80 -10.42 -17.75 -5.41
N GLY A 81 -11.07 -16.72 -4.86
CA GLY A 81 -11.31 -16.58 -3.42
C GLY A 81 -10.05 -16.39 -2.56
N GLN A 82 -8.90 -16.08 -3.15
CA GLN A 82 -7.66 -15.75 -2.44
C GLN A 82 -7.39 -14.25 -2.44
N PHE A 83 -6.34 -13.85 -1.73
CA PHE A 83 -5.93 -12.46 -1.59
C PHE A 83 -4.41 -12.31 -1.57
N ILE A 84 -3.94 -11.09 -1.84
CA ILE A 84 -2.58 -10.64 -1.60
C ILE A 84 -2.63 -9.63 -0.45
N HIS A 85 -1.90 -9.91 0.63
CA HIS A 85 -1.72 -8.97 1.72
C HIS A 85 -0.69 -7.90 1.32
N LEU A 86 -1.04 -6.62 1.43
CA LEU A 86 -0.24 -5.52 0.90
C LEU A 86 0.41 -4.66 1.97
N TYR A 87 -0.25 -4.49 3.12
CA TYR A 87 0.21 -3.56 4.15
C TYR A 87 -0.29 -3.95 5.52
N ASP A 88 0.54 -3.79 6.54
CA ASP A 88 0.25 -4.05 7.96
C ASP A 88 0.94 -2.99 8.82
N SER A 89 0.17 -2.23 9.59
CA SER A 89 0.67 -1.24 10.56
C SER A 89 0.57 -1.65 12.02
N THR A 90 0.15 -2.88 12.32
CA THR A 90 0.03 -3.40 13.69
C THR A 90 1.31 -3.12 14.49
N PRO A 91 1.23 -2.56 15.72
CA PRO A 91 0.06 -2.33 16.57
C PRO A 91 -0.57 -0.92 16.46
N TYR A 92 -0.44 -0.26 15.31
CA TYR A 92 -1.02 1.06 15.04
C TYR A 92 -2.15 0.95 14.02
N MET A 93 -3.24 1.66 14.26
CA MET A 93 -4.37 1.75 13.34
C MET A 93 -4.16 2.96 12.43
N ILE A 94 -4.52 2.79 11.17
CA ILE A 94 -4.53 3.83 10.15
C ILE A 94 -5.73 4.74 10.42
N THR A 95 -5.47 6.04 10.56
CA THR A 95 -6.53 7.05 10.75
C THR A 95 -6.71 7.95 9.56
N ASN A 96 -5.67 8.09 8.73
CA ASN A 96 -5.75 8.78 7.46
C ASN A 96 -4.83 8.13 6.43
N GLY A 97 -5.37 7.87 5.25
CA GLY A 97 -4.62 7.36 4.11
C GLY A 97 -5.49 7.25 2.88
N HIS A 98 -4.97 6.62 1.84
CA HIS A 98 -5.73 6.24 0.65
C HIS A 98 -5.08 5.03 0.01
N VAL A 99 -5.90 4.26 -0.70
CA VAL A 99 -5.47 3.16 -1.55
C VAL A 99 -5.88 3.51 -2.97
N ALA A 100 -4.98 3.37 -3.93
CA ALA A 100 -5.25 3.50 -5.35
C ALA A 100 -4.84 2.23 -6.08
N VAL A 101 -5.71 1.72 -6.94
CA VAL A 101 -5.48 0.48 -7.70
C VAL A 101 -5.76 0.72 -9.18
N ASN A 102 -4.82 0.34 -10.03
CA ASN A 102 -5.00 0.27 -11.49
C ASN A 102 -5.08 -1.20 -11.86
N VAL A 103 -6.27 -1.69 -12.17
CA VAL A 103 -6.58 -3.12 -12.28
C VAL A 103 -7.61 -3.38 -13.39
N PRO A 104 -7.74 -4.64 -13.86
CA PRO A 104 -8.80 -5.00 -14.77
C PRO A 104 -10.20 -4.65 -14.26
N CYS A 105 -11.06 -4.25 -15.19
CA CYS A 105 -12.45 -3.94 -14.92
C CYS A 105 -13.35 -4.40 -16.07
N GLU A 106 -14.63 -4.61 -15.75
CA GLU A 106 -15.65 -4.94 -16.75
C GLU A 106 -16.04 -3.71 -17.61
N ASP A 107 -16.83 -3.93 -18.66
CA ASP A 107 -17.31 -2.89 -19.58
C ASP A 107 -18.09 -1.75 -18.88
N ASN A 108 -18.62 -2.00 -17.69
CA ASN A 108 -19.34 -1.02 -16.86
C ASN A 108 -18.44 -0.38 -15.78
N SER A 109 -17.12 -0.55 -15.85
CA SER A 109 -16.14 -0.12 -14.84
C SER A 109 -16.34 -0.80 -13.47
N THR A 110 -16.95 -1.97 -13.39
CA THR A 110 -16.92 -2.78 -12.18
C THR A 110 -15.53 -3.37 -12.01
N ALA A 111 -14.91 -3.17 -10.85
CA ALA A 111 -13.59 -3.71 -10.56
C ALA A 111 -13.61 -5.24 -10.49
N SER A 112 -12.60 -5.90 -11.07
CA SER A 112 -12.46 -7.36 -10.97
C SER A 112 -11.87 -7.85 -9.64
N ILE A 113 -11.56 -6.92 -8.72
CA ILE A 113 -11.00 -7.18 -7.39
C ILE A 113 -11.83 -6.51 -6.30
N GLN A 114 -11.56 -6.90 -5.05
CA GLN A 114 -11.92 -6.12 -3.87
C GLN A 114 -10.67 -5.60 -3.19
N VAL A 115 -10.69 -4.36 -2.72
CA VAL A 115 -9.75 -3.90 -1.69
C VAL A 115 -10.37 -4.25 -0.35
N LEU A 116 -9.62 -4.95 0.49
CA LEU A 116 -10.00 -5.38 1.82
C LEU A 116 -9.26 -4.53 2.85
N MET A 117 -9.98 -3.98 3.82
CA MET A 117 -9.43 -3.17 4.92
C MET A 117 -9.99 -3.65 6.25
N GLY A 118 -9.17 -3.63 7.29
CA GLY A 118 -9.58 -4.03 8.63
C GLY A 118 -8.41 -4.45 9.49
N GLN A 119 -8.67 -5.34 10.44
CA GLN A 119 -7.64 -5.96 11.28
C GLN A 119 -7.67 -7.46 11.07
N ALA A 120 -6.57 -8.03 10.57
CA ALA A 120 -6.48 -9.46 10.34
C ALA A 120 -6.88 -10.28 11.60
N PRO A 121 -7.74 -11.30 11.47
CA PRO A 121 -8.29 -11.88 10.23
C PRO A 121 -9.60 -11.22 9.72
N ASN A 122 -10.10 -10.18 10.39
CA ASN A 122 -11.38 -9.55 10.08
C ASN A 122 -11.20 -8.39 9.09
N PHE A 123 -11.67 -8.59 7.86
CA PHE A 123 -11.64 -7.61 6.80
C PHE A 123 -13.04 -7.26 6.31
N THR A 124 -13.20 -6.02 5.86
CA THR A 124 -14.38 -5.53 5.15
C THR A 124 -13.94 -5.07 3.75
N ALA A 125 -14.78 -5.36 2.75
CA ALA A 125 -14.55 -4.85 1.39
C ALA A 125 -14.81 -3.34 1.34
N ALA A 126 -13.85 -2.61 0.79
CA ALA A 126 -13.91 -1.19 0.55
C ALA A 126 -14.85 -0.86 -0.62
N GLU A 127 -15.60 0.23 -0.52
CA GLU A 127 -16.28 0.81 -1.67
C GLU A 127 -15.27 1.59 -2.51
N LEU A 128 -15.05 1.14 -3.75
CA LEU A 128 -14.07 1.73 -4.65
C LEU A 128 -14.71 2.84 -5.50
N GLU A 129 -14.11 4.02 -5.49
CA GLU A 129 -14.47 5.11 -6.40
C GLU A 129 -13.65 4.97 -7.69
N ASN A 130 -14.34 4.83 -8.83
CA ASN A 130 -13.70 4.83 -10.13
C ASN A 130 -13.31 6.27 -10.53
N LEU A 131 -12.15 6.43 -11.18
CA LEU A 131 -11.72 7.66 -11.83
C LEU A 131 -11.87 7.51 -13.34
N PRO A 132 -13.00 7.94 -13.95
CA PRO A 132 -13.29 7.67 -15.36
C PRO A 132 -12.29 8.32 -16.32
N GLU A 133 -11.72 9.46 -15.94
CA GLU A 133 -10.75 10.20 -16.75
C GLU A 133 -9.42 9.45 -16.92
N LEU A 134 -9.14 8.49 -16.04
CA LEU A 134 -7.93 7.67 -16.02
C LEU A 134 -8.24 6.17 -16.23
N SER A 135 -9.47 5.86 -16.63
CA SER A 135 -9.96 4.49 -16.82
C SER A 135 -10.33 4.23 -18.27
N THR A 136 -10.14 2.99 -18.71
CA THR A 136 -10.67 2.45 -19.96
C THR A 136 -11.54 1.24 -19.62
N PRO A 137 -12.88 1.41 -19.58
CA PRO A 137 -13.81 0.33 -19.23
C PRO A 137 -13.61 -0.90 -20.13
N GLY A 138 -13.70 -2.10 -19.54
CA GLY A 138 -13.42 -3.37 -20.21
C GLY A 138 -11.93 -3.72 -20.37
N GLU A 139 -11.03 -2.79 -20.03
CA GLU A 139 -9.57 -3.01 -20.07
C GLU A 139 -8.96 -2.81 -18.67
N MET A 140 -8.65 -1.55 -18.32
CA MET A 140 -7.98 -1.18 -17.09
C MET A 140 -8.64 0.05 -16.50
N CYS A 141 -9.02 -0.01 -15.23
CA CYS A 141 -9.63 1.09 -14.52
C CYS A 141 -8.79 1.48 -13.31
N LEU A 142 -8.71 2.78 -13.08
CA LEU A 142 -8.12 3.34 -11.88
C LEU A 142 -9.23 3.58 -10.85
N TYR A 143 -9.04 3.04 -9.66
CA TYR A 143 -9.90 3.27 -8.52
C TYR A 143 -9.11 3.83 -7.36
N HIS A 144 -9.80 4.55 -6.48
CA HIS A 144 -9.27 4.88 -5.16
C HIS A 144 -10.30 4.62 -4.07
N VAL A 145 -9.80 4.51 -2.86
CA VAL A 145 -10.59 4.61 -1.64
C VAL A 145 -9.78 5.40 -0.62
N ASP A 146 -10.41 6.37 0.01
CA ASP A 146 -9.83 7.11 1.12
C ASP A 146 -10.03 6.32 2.41
N ILE A 147 -8.97 6.24 3.22
CA ILE A 147 -9.04 5.72 4.58
C ILE A 147 -9.27 6.92 5.48
N ALA A 148 -10.51 7.11 5.91
CA ALA A 148 -10.89 8.15 6.84
C ALA A 148 -10.94 7.62 8.29
N PRO A 149 -11.03 8.49 9.30
CA PRO A 149 -11.29 8.05 10.67
C PRO A 149 -12.65 7.35 10.74
N HIS A 150 -12.64 6.04 10.94
CA HIS A 150 -13.84 5.22 11.15
C HIS A 150 -13.90 4.67 12.57
N GLU A 151 -15.06 4.16 12.99
CA GLU A 151 -15.18 3.42 14.25
C GLU A 151 -14.41 2.09 14.20
N GLU A 152 -14.21 1.54 13.00
CA GLU A 152 -13.48 0.30 12.78
C GLU A 152 -11.96 0.49 12.83
N VAL A 153 -11.27 -0.49 13.42
CA VAL A 153 -9.82 -0.54 13.48
C VAL A 153 -9.29 -1.08 12.15
N ILE A 154 -8.60 -0.23 11.41
CA ILE A 154 -7.91 -0.61 10.16
C ILE A 154 -6.42 -0.63 10.44
N THR A 155 -5.80 -1.79 10.26
CA THR A 155 -4.35 -2.02 10.40
C THR A 155 -3.77 -2.65 9.15
N ASP A 156 -4.60 -3.42 8.45
CA ASP A 156 -4.22 -4.25 7.33
C ASP A 156 -4.95 -3.79 6.06
N VAL A 157 -4.26 -3.86 4.94
CA VAL A 157 -4.83 -3.66 3.60
C VAL A 157 -4.44 -4.85 2.72
N ALA A 158 -5.42 -5.42 2.03
CA ALA A 158 -5.23 -6.50 1.08
C ALA A 158 -6.02 -6.25 -0.21
N ILE A 159 -5.67 -6.96 -1.27
CA ILE A 159 -6.49 -7.07 -2.48
C ILE A 159 -6.93 -8.52 -2.65
N ALA A 160 -8.20 -8.74 -2.95
CA ALA A 160 -8.80 -10.06 -3.07
C ALA A 160 -9.43 -10.27 -4.45
N ASN A 161 -9.41 -11.52 -4.90
CA ASN A 161 -10.18 -11.97 -6.04
C ASN A 161 -11.50 -12.57 -5.53
N PRO A 162 -12.64 -11.87 -5.71
CA PRO A 162 -13.94 -12.36 -5.27
C PRO A 162 -14.56 -13.38 -6.23
N GLY A 163 -13.96 -13.59 -7.41
CA GLY A 163 -14.49 -14.45 -8.46
C GLY A 163 -14.20 -15.94 -8.24
N ASP A 164 -14.81 -16.75 -9.09
CA ASP A 164 -14.70 -18.22 -9.08
C ASP A 164 -13.56 -18.75 -9.98
N SER A 165 -12.79 -17.87 -10.60
CA SER A 165 -11.62 -18.21 -11.43
C SER A 165 -10.42 -17.36 -11.04
N ASP A 166 -9.22 -17.86 -11.34
CA ASP A 166 -7.97 -17.12 -11.14
C ASP A 166 -8.00 -15.77 -11.88
N LEU A 167 -7.49 -14.73 -11.22
CA LEU A 167 -7.37 -13.39 -11.78
C LEU A 167 -5.90 -13.12 -12.09
N ASP A 168 -5.59 -12.96 -13.38
CA ASP A 168 -4.27 -12.55 -13.85
C ASP A 168 -4.21 -11.03 -14.02
N PHE A 169 -3.14 -10.42 -13.52
CA PHE A 169 -2.91 -8.99 -13.67
C PHE A 169 -2.12 -8.67 -14.95
N PRO A 170 -2.71 -7.96 -15.92
CA PRO A 170 -2.03 -7.58 -17.15
C PRO A 170 -0.98 -6.48 -16.92
N PRO A 171 -0.18 -6.16 -17.95
CA PRO A 171 0.79 -5.08 -17.87
C PRO A 171 0.22 -3.74 -17.41
N GLY A 172 0.97 -3.06 -16.54
CA GLY A 172 0.54 -1.79 -15.94
C GLY A 172 -0.38 -1.93 -14.72
N SER A 173 -0.70 -3.15 -14.28
CA SER A 173 -1.47 -3.35 -13.03
C SER A 173 -0.65 -2.97 -11.80
N THR A 174 -1.23 -2.16 -10.91
CA THR A 174 -0.55 -1.64 -9.71
C THR A 174 -1.49 -1.43 -8.55
N ALA A 175 -1.00 -1.57 -7.32
CA ALA A 175 -1.65 -1.08 -6.11
C ALA A 175 -0.72 -0.11 -5.37
N VAL A 176 -1.23 1.03 -4.95
CA VAL A 176 -0.50 2.04 -4.20
C VAL A 176 -1.27 2.36 -2.92
N ILE A 177 -0.59 2.30 -1.79
CA ILE A 177 -1.14 2.59 -0.47
C ILE A 177 -0.34 3.75 0.10
N GLY A 178 -1.03 4.82 0.49
CA GLY A 178 -0.42 5.98 1.13
C GLY A 178 -1.03 6.19 2.51
N ILE A 179 -0.23 6.06 3.56
CA ILE A 179 -0.63 6.24 4.95
C ILE A 179 -0.09 7.57 5.47
N ASN A 180 -0.99 8.48 5.82
CA ASN A 180 -0.62 9.80 6.30
C ASN A 180 -0.56 9.85 7.83
N GLU A 181 -1.51 9.20 8.49
CA GLU A 181 -1.68 9.26 9.94
C GLU A 181 -2.02 7.90 10.53
N ILE A 182 -1.42 7.62 11.69
CA ILE A 182 -1.68 6.42 12.49
C ILE A 182 -1.86 6.77 13.97
N MET A 183 -2.52 5.92 14.73
CA MET A 183 -2.57 6.02 16.19
C MET A 183 -2.38 4.62 16.80
N PRO A 184 -1.74 4.48 17.98
CA PRO A 184 -1.73 3.20 18.69
C PRO A 184 -3.16 2.71 18.88
N PHE A 185 -3.48 1.43 18.79
CA PHE A 185 -4.79 0.92 19.26
C PHE A 185 -4.54 -0.14 20.33
N ALA A 186 -5.41 -0.18 21.35
CA ALA A 186 -5.29 -1.19 22.38
C ALA A 186 -5.72 -2.53 21.79
N HIS A 187 -4.82 -3.51 21.73
CA HIS A 187 -5.25 -4.90 21.64
C HIS A 187 -6.08 -5.19 22.90
N GLN A 188 -7.36 -5.50 22.73
CA GLN A 188 -8.07 -6.26 23.76
C GLN A 188 -7.59 -7.69 23.61
N GLU A 189 -6.74 -8.13 24.55
CA GLU A 189 -6.32 -9.53 24.68
C GLU A 189 -7.50 -10.48 24.92
#